data_AF-H1VIV5-F1
#
_entry.id   AF-H1VIV5-F1
#
_cell.length_a   1.000
_cell.length_b   1.000
_cell.length_c   1.000
_cell.angle_alpha   90.00
_cell.angle_beta   90.00
_cell.angle_gamma   90.00
#
_symmetry.space_group_name_H-M   'P 1'
#
loop_
_entity.id
_entity.type
_entity.pdbx_description
1 polymer ?
#
loop_
_entity_poly.entity_id
_entity_poly.type
_entity_poly.pdbx_seq_one_letter_code
_entity_poly.pdbx_strand_id
1 'polypeptide(L)' 'MSIFLCLGSVLMTLLLRVENQKRRQGNRDHWADNRSVKEIEAMGDRRPDFLYTL' A
#
# COMPACT_ATOMS: atom_id res chain seq x y z
N MET A 1 14.57 -0.89 -24.35
CA MET A 1 13.15 -0.81 -23.94
C MET A 1 12.77 -1.95 -22.99
N SER A 2 12.95 -3.22 -23.36
CA SER A 2 12.55 -4.37 -22.51
C SER A 2 13.23 -4.42 -21.13
N ILE A 3 14.50 -4.02 -21.03
CA ILE A 3 15.23 -3.98 -19.74
C ILE A 3 14.56 -3.02 -18.75
N PHE A 4 14.16 -1.83 -19.19
CA PHE A 4 13.51 -0.84 -18.32
C PHE A 4 12.12 -1.29 -17.88
N LEU A 5 11.39 -2.00 -18.74
CA LEU A 5 10.11 -2.61 -18.38
C LEU A 5 10.31 -3.69 -17.32
N CYS A 6 11.26 -4.61 -17.52
CA CYS A 6 11.56 -5.66 -16.54
C CYS A 6 12.04 -5.10 -15.20
N LEU A 7 12.96 -4.13 -15.21
CA LEU A 7 13.44 -3.49 -13.99
C LEU A 7 12.33 -2.71 -13.28
N GLY A 8 11.48 -2.00 -14.02
CA GLY A 8 10.33 -1.30 -13.45
C GLY A 8 9.35 -2.25 -12.77
N SER A 9 9.03 -3.39 -13.40
CA SER A 9 8.18 -4.42 -12.80
C SER A 9 8.80 -5.00 -11.53
N VAL A 10 10.08 -5.40 -11.57
CA VAL A 10 10.78 -5.95 -10.39
C VAL A 10 10.82 -4.92 -9.26
N LEU A 11 11.17 -3.68 -9.56
CA LEU A 11 11.18 -2.59 -8.59
C LEU A 11 9.81 -2.41 -7.95
N MET A 12 8.74 -2.38 -8.77
CA MET A 12 7.40 -2.18 -8.25
C MET A 12 6.93 -3.33 -7.36
N THR A 13 7.21 -4.58 -7.74
CA THR A 13 6.93 -5.75 -6.89
C THR A 13 7.64 -5.67 -5.54
N LEU A 14 8.90 -5.23 -5.51
CA LEU A 14 9.66 -5.06 -4.26
C LEU A 14 9.07 -3.96 -3.38
N LEU A 15 8.72 -2.80 -3.97
CA LEU A 15 8.13 -1.69 -3.23
C LEU A 15 6.76 -2.06 -2.63
N LEU A 16 5.93 -2.78 -3.38
CA LEU A 16 4.64 -3.27 -2.90
C LEU A 16 4.78 -4.32 -1.78
N ARG A 17 5.81 -5.19 -1.82
CA ARG A 17 6.13 -6.08 -0.69
C ARG A 17 6.46 -5.31 0.57
N VAL A 18 7.31 -4.29 0.47
CA VAL A 18 7.69 -3.43 1.60
C VAL A 18 6.49 -2.66 2.13
N GLU A 19 5.63 -2.13 1.27
CA GLU A 19 4.41 -1.42 1.69
C GLU A 19 3.43 -2.36 2.40
N ASN A 20 3.21 -3.57 1.87
CA ASN A 20 2.41 -4.59 2.54
C ASN A 20 2.99 -4.98 3.91
N GLN A 21 4.32 -5.03 4.05
CA GLN A 21 4.95 -5.28 5.34
C GLN A 21 4.69 -4.14 6.33
N LYS A 22 4.80 -2.87 5.88
CA LYS A 22 4.47 -1.70 6.73
C LYS A 22 3.02 -1.71 7.17
N ARG A 23 2.09 -2.05 6.27
CA ARG A 23 0.65 -2.19 6.57
C ARG A 23 0.40 -3.30 7.59
N ARG A 24 1.02 -4.47 7.41
CA ARG A 24 0.94 -5.58 8.38
C ARG A 24 1.53 -5.25 9.75
N GLN A 25 2.54 -4.40 9.81
CA GLN A 25 3.14 -3.93 11.06
C GLN A 25 2.31 -2.85 11.77
N GLY A 26 1.19 -2.42 11.17
CA GLY A 26 0.36 -1.34 11.70
C GLY A 26 0.96 0.06 11.51
N ASN A 27 2.08 0.18 10.77
CA ASN A 27 2.73 1.47 10.53
C ASN A 27 1.86 2.44 9.73
N ARG A 28 0.75 1.98 9.13
CA ARG A 28 -0.22 2.81 8.39
C ARG A 28 -1.54 3.02 9.16
N ASP A 29 -1.72 2.40 10.30
CA ASP A 29 -2.99 2.44 11.05
C ASP A 29 -3.30 3.85 11.55
N HIS A 30 -2.25 4.62 11.86
CA HIS A 30 -2.34 6.04 12.22
C HIS A 30 -3.03 6.92 11.16
N TRP A 31 -3.14 6.47 9.90
CA TRP A 31 -3.87 7.19 8.86
C TRP A 31 -5.38 7.14 9.02
N ALA A 32 -5.88 6.06 9.62
CA ALA A 32 -7.28 5.86 9.95
C ALA A 32 -7.63 6.32 11.37
N ASP A 33 -6.62 6.61 12.20
CA ASP A 33 -6.83 7.05 13.58
C ASP A 33 -7.60 8.38 13.63
N ASN A 34 -8.58 8.47 14.52
CA ASN A 34 -9.53 9.58 14.66
C ASN A 34 -10.41 9.88 13.41
N ARG A 35 -10.47 8.99 12.41
CA ARG A 35 -11.39 9.15 11.28
C ARG A 35 -12.68 8.36 11.49
N SER A 36 -13.79 8.94 11.06
CA SER A 36 -15.08 8.23 10.98
C SER A 36 -15.04 7.17 9.88
N VAL A 37 -15.93 6.17 9.96
CA VAL A 37 -16.02 5.07 8.97
C VAL A 37 -16.19 5.60 7.54
N LYS A 38 -17.02 6.64 7.33
CA LYS A 38 -17.21 7.28 6.02
C LYS A 38 -15.94 7.93 5.49
N GLU A 39 -15.14 8.55 6.35
CA GLU A 39 -13.86 9.14 5.94
C GLU A 39 -12.83 8.06 5.62
N ILE A 40 -12.85 6.93 6.32
CA ILE A 40 -12.01 5.78 6.02
C ILE A 40 -12.35 5.16 4.66
N GLU A 41 -13.63 5.05 4.33
CA GLU A 41 -14.09 4.61 3.00
C GLU A 41 -13.67 5.59 1.90
N ALA A 42 -13.74 6.90 2.18
CA ALA A 42 -13.32 7.95 1.25
C ALA A 42 -11.79 8.02 1.02
N MET A 43 -10.97 7.34 1.85
CA MET A 43 -9.51 7.35 1.69
C MET A 43 -9.00 6.59 0.46
N GLY A 44 -9.79 5.67 -0.10
CA GLY A 44 -9.37 4.83 -1.23
C GLY A 44 -8.06 4.09 -0.96
N ASP A 45 -7.05 4.29 -1.81
CA ASP A 45 -5.73 3.64 -1.73
C ASP A 45 -4.94 3.93 -0.44
N ARG A 46 -5.31 4.99 0.29
CA ARG A 46 -4.66 5.32 1.58
C ARG A 46 -5.24 4.53 2.75
N ARG A 47 -6.30 3.76 2.54
CA ARG A 47 -6.89 2.92 3.59
C ARG A 47 -5.88 1.85 4.02
N PRO A 48 -5.51 1.73 5.30
CA PRO A 48 -4.49 0.76 5.75
C PRO A 48 -4.98 -0.69 5.74
N ASP A 49 -6.30 -0.90 5.74
CA ASP A 49 -6.97 -2.20 5.88
C ASP A 49 -6.89 -3.12 4.65
N PHE A 50 -6.20 -2.72 3.57
CA PHE A 50 -5.99 -3.61 2.44
C PHE A 50 -4.51 -3.86 2.18
N LEU A 51 -4.24 -5.02 1.60
CA LEU A 51 -2.92 -5.43 1.13
C LEU A 51 -2.96 -5.58 -0.39
N TYR A 52 -1.88 -5.17 -1.04
CA TYR A 52 -1.72 -5.37 -2.49
C TYR A 52 -1.49 -6.85 -2.80
N THR A 53 -2.19 -7.36 -3.81
CA THR A 53 -1.92 -8.68 -4.38
C THR A 53 -0.63 -8.61 -5.22
N LEU A 54 0.24 -9.60 -5.04
CA LEU A 54 1.56 -9.69 -5.66
C LEU A 54 1.70 -10.98 -6.47
#